data_AF-A0A6H3NIL5-F1
#
_entry.id   AF-A0A6H3NIL5-F1
#
_cell.length_a   1.000
_cell.length_b   1.000
_cell.length_c   1.000
_cell.angle_alpha   90.00
_cell.angle_beta   90.00
_cell.angle_gamma   90.00
#
_symmetry.space_group_name_H-M   'P 1'
#
loop_
_entity.id
_entity.type
_entity.pdbx_description
1 polymer ?
#
loop_
_entity_poly.entity_id
_entity_poly.type
_entity_poly.pdbx_seq_one_letter_code
_entity_poly.pdbx_strand_id
1 'polypeptide(L)'
;MQGNTFTQTFKTVEAKINPQITKLGFKLANIHTSETQNTMAVFASANYIENSKYYFLKCQKRFISLNIAPLRLDLSLDFGWGKKSYTIYELYELEGNFKFPKRKYNLYEAMYDEYQLQAEFERLLKVFIGCSNRFLANDKTLEHDLQEQRSRKSIISENEIIFKKAEKAFKNQLWGEVVSLLSDKKKYLNNLNQKRLQFAKKKMQKIK
;
A
#
# COMPACT_ATOMS: atom_id res chain seq x y z
N MET A 1 -13.75 3.84 36.40
CA MET A 1 -14.31 3.37 35.12
C MET A 1 -13.27 2.48 34.48
N GLN A 2 -13.52 1.17 34.33
CA GLN A 2 -12.63 0.32 33.53
C GLN A 2 -12.81 0.76 32.07
N GLY A 3 -11.77 1.36 31.47
CA GLY A 3 -11.78 1.70 30.05
C GLY A 3 -11.83 0.44 29.20
N ASN A 4 -12.48 0.52 28.03
CA ASN A 4 -12.48 -0.58 27.07
C ASN A 4 -11.04 -0.93 26.66
N THR A 5 -10.72 -2.22 26.62
CA THR A 5 -9.45 -2.69 26.05
C THR A 5 -9.45 -2.49 24.54
N PHE A 6 -8.27 -2.38 23.90
CA PHE A 6 -8.18 -2.25 22.45
C PHE A 6 -8.80 -3.48 21.76
N THR A 7 -8.62 -4.67 22.33
CA THR A 7 -9.24 -5.90 21.83
C THR A 7 -10.77 -5.82 21.81
N GLN A 8 -11.39 -5.29 22.87
CA GLN A 8 -12.84 -5.13 22.92
C GLN A 8 -13.31 -4.09 21.91
N THR A 9 -12.67 -2.91 21.88
CA THR A 9 -12.98 -1.83 20.93
C THR A 9 -12.91 -2.34 19.48
N PHE A 10 -11.84 -3.04 19.10
CA PHE A 10 -11.68 -3.56 17.75
C PHE A 10 -12.76 -4.57 17.38
N LYS A 11 -13.09 -5.53 18.27
CA LYS A 11 -14.14 -6.53 18.02
C LYS A 11 -15.52 -5.88 17.88
N THR A 12 -15.83 -4.89 18.71
CA THR A 12 -17.10 -4.15 18.61
C THR A 12 -17.18 -3.38 17.29
N VAL A 13 -16.09 -2.73 16.88
CA VAL A 13 -16.04 -2.02 15.60
C VAL A 13 -16.15 -2.98 14.42
N GLU A 14 -15.44 -4.10 14.45
CA GLU A 14 -15.54 -5.15 13.44
C GLU A 14 -16.98 -5.60 13.25
N ALA A 15 -17.71 -5.88 14.33
CA ALA A 15 -19.11 -6.29 14.25
C ALA A 15 -20.02 -5.23 13.59
N LYS A 16 -19.70 -3.94 13.74
CA LYS A 16 -20.43 -2.83 13.09
C LYS A 16 -20.05 -2.66 11.61
N ILE A 17 -18.81 -2.99 11.22
CA ILE A 17 -18.31 -2.92 9.84
C ILE A 17 -18.69 -4.16 9.01
N ASN A 18 -18.71 -5.34 9.63
CA ASN A 18 -18.94 -6.64 8.98
C ASN A 18 -20.16 -6.66 8.04
N PRO A 19 -21.33 -6.10 8.40
CA PRO A 19 -22.48 -6.07 7.49
C PRO A 19 -22.20 -5.37 6.16
N GLN A 20 -21.36 -4.32 6.15
CA GLN A 20 -21.00 -3.61 4.93
C GLN A 20 -20.11 -4.47 4.02
N ILE A 21 -19.13 -5.17 4.59
CA ILE A 21 -18.25 -6.09 3.85
C ILE A 21 -19.03 -7.34 3.38
N THR A 22 -20.00 -7.80 4.19
CA THR A 22 -20.90 -8.90 3.83
C THR A 22 -21.76 -8.57 2.62
N LYS A 23 -22.24 -7.33 2.50
CA LYS A 23 -22.97 -6.86 1.30
C LYS A 23 -22.10 -6.88 0.03
N LEU A 24 -20.78 -6.81 0.16
CA LEU A 24 -19.84 -6.94 -0.97
C LEU A 24 -19.57 -8.41 -1.36
N GLY A 25 -20.19 -9.37 -0.67
CA GLY A 25 -20.04 -10.79 -0.95
C GLY A 25 -18.87 -11.45 -0.23
N PHE A 26 -18.40 -10.91 0.89
CA PHE A 26 -17.31 -11.49 1.68
C PHE A 26 -17.83 -11.88 3.08
N LYS A 27 -17.26 -12.91 3.70
CA LYS A 27 -17.55 -13.27 5.10
C LYS A 27 -16.29 -13.19 5.93
N LEU A 28 -16.45 -12.81 7.19
CA LEU A 28 -15.39 -12.87 8.17
C LEU A 28 -14.83 -14.31 8.27
N ALA A 29 -13.53 -14.44 8.09
CA ALA A 29 -12.80 -15.70 8.20
C ALA A 29 -12.06 -15.82 9.53
N ASN A 30 -11.41 -14.75 9.96
CA ASN A 30 -10.73 -14.70 11.25
C ASN A 30 -10.61 -13.26 11.75
N ILE A 31 -10.45 -13.14 13.06
CA ILE A 31 -10.07 -11.91 13.75
C ILE A 31 -8.86 -12.24 14.60
N HIS A 32 -7.86 -11.37 14.55
CA HIS A 32 -6.69 -11.43 15.41
C HIS A 32 -6.52 -10.09 16.11
N THR A 33 -6.25 -10.12 17.40
CA THR A 33 -5.97 -8.94 18.22
C THR A 33 -4.81 -9.25 19.16
N SER A 34 -3.91 -8.30 19.33
CA SER A 34 -2.82 -8.35 20.30
C SER A 34 -2.74 -7.01 21.01
N GLU A 35 -2.75 -7.06 22.34
CA GLU A 35 -2.52 -5.92 23.22
C GLU A 35 -1.69 -6.42 24.40
N THR A 36 -0.38 -6.18 24.36
CA THR A 36 0.54 -6.65 25.39
C THR A 36 0.99 -5.49 26.26
N GLN A 37 0.68 -5.58 27.55
CA GLN A 37 1.11 -4.60 28.55
C GLN A 37 2.65 -4.45 28.52
N ASN A 38 3.14 -3.22 28.67
CA ASN A 38 4.57 -2.87 28.68
C ASN A 38 5.33 -3.13 27.37
N THR A 39 4.64 -3.30 26.24
CA THR A 39 5.27 -3.36 24.91
C THR A 39 4.56 -2.42 23.94
N MET A 40 5.20 -2.12 22.80
CA MET A 40 4.55 -1.42 21.69
C MET A 40 3.69 -2.34 20.80
N ALA A 41 3.34 -3.54 21.26
CA ALA A 41 2.58 -4.52 20.49
C ALA A 41 1.07 -4.35 20.69
N VAL A 42 0.51 -3.36 20.00
CA VAL A 42 -0.94 -3.16 19.87
C VAL A 42 -1.29 -3.22 18.39
N PHE A 43 -1.93 -4.31 17.97
CA PHE A 43 -2.36 -4.48 16.59
C PHE A 43 -3.54 -5.45 16.47
N ALA A 44 -4.33 -5.27 15.43
CA ALA A 44 -5.44 -6.14 15.12
C ALA A 44 -5.64 -6.28 13.62
N SER A 45 -6.23 -7.41 13.21
CA SER A 45 -6.64 -7.66 11.84
C SER A 45 -7.97 -8.42 11.81
N ALA A 46 -8.84 -8.08 10.86
CA ALA A 46 -10.01 -8.85 10.49
C ALA A 46 -9.91 -9.23 9.01
N ASN A 47 -9.82 -10.53 8.72
CA ASN A 47 -9.75 -11.02 7.34
C ASN A 47 -11.10 -11.55 6.91
N TYR A 48 -11.52 -11.15 5.71
CA TYR A 48 -12.75 -11.55 5.07
C TYR A 48 -12.43 -12.29 3.78
N ILE A 49 -13.10 -13.41 3.54
CA ILE A 49 -12.95 -14.21 2.33
C ILE A 49 -14.24 -14.18 1.53
N GLU A 50 -14.11 -14.22 0.21
CA GLU A 50 -15.27 -14.24 -0.68
C GLU A 50 -16.23 -15.40 -0.37
N ASN A 51 -17.53 -15.09 -0.34
CA ASN A 51 -18.62 -16.04 -0.29
C ASN A 51 -18.76 -16.73 -1.64
N SER A 52 -17.89 -17.70 -1.93
CA SER A 52 -18.06 -18.49 -3.15
C SER A 52 -19.31 -19.38 -3.04
N LYS A 53 -20.26 -19.17 -3.95
CA LYS A 53 -21.35 -20.12 -4.23
C LYS A 53 -20.93 -21.24 -5.19
N TYR A 54 -19.79 -21.11 -5.86
CA TYR A 54 -19.35 -22.01 -6.92
C TYR A 54 -18.03 -22.70 -6.57
N TYR A 55 -18.03 -24.03 -6.60
CA TYR A 55 -16.90 -24.93 -6.32
C TYR A 55 -15.81 -24.90 -7.41
N PHE A 56 -15.42 -23.72 -7.93
CA PHE A 56 -14.29 -23.64 -8.85
C PHE A 56 -12.98 -23.59 -8.05
N LEU A 57 -12.41 -24.77 -7.81
CA LEU A 57 -11.11 -25.01 -7.15
C LEU A 57 -9.92 -24.20 -7.73
N LYS A 58 -10.07 -23.60 -8.93
CA LYS A 58 -9.00 -22.87 -9.63
C LYS A 58 -9.04 -21.35 -9.46
N CYS A 59 -10.10 -20.75 -8.93
CA CYS A 59 -10.09 -19.32 -8.64
C CYS A 59 -9.42 -19.09 -7.28
N GLN A 60 -8.32 -18.32 -7.27
CA GLN A 60 -7.72 -17.85 -6.03
C GLN A 60 -8.79 -17.08 -5.25
N LYS A 61 -9.10 -17.52 -4.03
CA LYS A 61 -10.15 -16.87 -3.22
C LYS A 61 -9.80 -15.41 -3.01
N ARG A 62 -10.71 -14.52 -3.40
CA ARG A 62 -10.59 -13.09 -3.12
C ARG A 62 -10.72 -12.86 -1.63
N PHE A 63 -10.00 -11.88 -1.12
CA PHE A 63 -10.09 -11.48 0.28
C PHE A 63 -10.05 -9.96 0.43
N ILE A 64 -10.54 -9.50 1.58
CA ILE A 64 -10.40 -8.14 2.10
C ILE A 64 -9.84 -8.29 3.52
N SER A 65 -8.84 -7.51 3.91
CA SER A 65 -8.34 -7.44 5.27
C SER A 65 -8.42 -6.02 5.80
N LEU A 66 -8.92 -5.87 7.02
CA LEU A 66 -8.82 -4.65 7.80
C LEU A 66 -7.67 -4.83 8.79
N ASN A 67 -6.65 -3.98 8.76
CA ASN A 67 -5.53 -4.05 9.69
C ASN A 67 -5.30 -2.72 10.39
N ILE A 68 -4.91 -2.77 11.66
CA ILE A 68 -4.53 -1.60 12.44
C ILE A 68 -3.37 -1.94 13.38
N ALA A 69 -2.38 -1.05 13.45
CA ALA A 69 -1.36 -1.01 14.50
C ALA A 69 -1.23 0.44 15.00
N PRO A 70 -2.05 0.84 16.00
CA PRO A 70 -2.20 2.24 16.38
C PRO A 70 -0.89 2.92 16.79
N LEU A 71 -0.03 2.19 17.51
CA LEU A 71 1.26 2.69 17.98
C LEU A 71 2.30 2.88 16.86
N ARG A 72 2.06 2.28 15.70
CA ARG A 72 2.84 2.51 14.47
C ARG A 72 2.17 3.52 13.54
N LEU A 73 1.02 4.07 13.94
CA LEU A 73 0.16 4.94 13.14
C LEU A 73 -0.34 4.27 11.84
N ASP A 74 -0.39 2.94 11.83
CA ASP A 74 -0.80 2.13 10.69
C ASP A 74 -2.28 1.78 10.78
N LEU A 75 -3.00 2.07 9.71
CA LEU A 75 -4.37 1.64 9.47
C LEU A 75 -4.50 1.38 7.97
N SER A 76 -4.93 0.17 7.62
CA SER A 76 -5.03 -0.25 6.22
C SER A 76 -6.28 -1.08 5.96
N LEU A 77 -6.69 -1.02 4.70
CA LEU A 77 -7.59 -1.95 4.08
C LEU A 77 -6.81 -2.56 2.92
N ASP A 78 -6.58 -3.86 3.00
CA ASP A 78 -5.91 -4.63 1.96
C ASP A 78 -6.91 -5.54 1.28
N PHE A 79 -6.59 -5.95 0.05
CA PHE A 79 -7.40 -6.89 -0.72
C PHE A 79 -6.50 -7.73 -1.62
N GLY A 80 -7.03 -8.81 -2.16
CA GLY A 80 -6.30 -9.55 -3.18
C GLY A 80 -6.83 -10.95 -3.42
N TRP A 81 -5.93 -11.81 -3.91
CA TRP A 81 -6.22 -13.16 -4.37
C TRP A 81 -5.23 -14.14 -3.75
N GLY A 82 -5.73 -15.11 -2.98
CA GLY A 82 -4.88 -16.12 -2.35
C GLY A 82 -3.79 -15.52 -1.46
N LYS A 83 -2.52 -15.64 -1.88
CA LYS A 83 -1.36 -15.08 -1.14
C LYS A 83 -0.97 -13.66 -1.59
N LYS A 84 -1.53 -13.17 -2.68
CA LYS A 84 -1.19 -11.86 -3.25
C LYS A 84 -2.08 -10.82 -2.59
N SER A 85 -1.45 -9.83 -1.94
CA SER A 85 -2.12 -8.71 -1.29
C SER A 85 -1.74 -7.39 -1.96
N TYR A 86 -2.69 -6.48 -2.02
CA TYR A 86 -2.57 -5.10 -2.49
C TYR A 86 -3.27 -4.17 -1.51
N THR A 87 -2.70 -2.98 -1.33
CA THR A 87 -3.26 -1.97 -0.44
C THR A 87 -4.36 -1.19 -1.14
N ILE A 88 -5.29 -0.63 -0.38
CA ILE A 88 -6.29 0.32 -0.89
C ILE A 88 -5.68 1.51 -1.64
N TYR A 89 -4.46 1.92 -1.26
CA TYR A 89 -3.74 3.01 -1.91
C TYR A 89 -3.33 2.65 -3.34
N GLU A 90 -2.91 1.39 -3.56
CA GLU A 90 -2.54 0.91 -4.90
C GLU A 90 -3.76 0.89 -5.82
N LEU A 91 -4.89 0.36 -5.33
CA LEU A 91 -6.15 0.36 -6.08
C LEU A 91 -6.66 1.77 -6.35
N TYR A 92 -6.58 2.67 -5.37
CA TYR A 92 -7.00 4.04 -5.53
C TYR A 92 -6.13 4.81 -6.53
N GLU A 93 -4.81 4.60 -6.55
CA GLU A 93 -3.96 5.24 -7.55
C GLU A 93 -4.27 4.76 -8.97
N LEU A 94 -4.72 3.51 -9.10
CA LEU A 94 -5.09 2.92 -10.39
C LEU A 94 -6.49 3.34 -10.86
N GLU A 95 -7.49 3.32 -9.98
CA GLU A 95 -8.91 3.44 -10.34
C GLU A 95 -9.63 4.65 -9.70
N GLY A 96 -8.98 5.35 -8.76
CA GLY A 96 -9.57 6.44 -8.02
C GLY A 96 -9.80 7.68 -8.89
N ASN A 97 -11.04 8.14 -8.93
CA ASN A 97 -11.46 9.36 -9.65
C ASN A 97 -11.95 10.49 -8.71
N PHE A 98 -11.75 10.32 -7.40
CA PHE A 98 -12.14 11.27 -6.36
C PHE A 98 -10.93 11.56 -5.47
N LYS A 99 -10.98 12.60 -4.62
CA LYS A 99 -9.88 12.91 -3.69
C LYS A 99 -9.83 11.90 -2.53
N PHE A 100 -8.67 11.31 -2.26
CA PHE A 100 -8.52 10.38 -1.13
C PHE A 100 -8.83 11.10 0.20
N PRO A 101 -9.81 10.62 0.98
CA PRO A 101 -10.23 11.28 2.21
C PRO A 101 -9.11 11.17 3.26
N LYS A 102 -8.75 12.32 3.85
CA LYS A 102 -7.77 12.39 4.93
C LYS A 102 -8.31 11.71 6.19
N ARG A 103 -7.39 11.18 7.01
CA ARG A 103 -7.68 10.71 8.37
C ARG A 103 -8.29 11.86 9.18
N LYS A 104 -9.33 11.56 9.96
CA LYS A 104 -10.01 12.53 10.83
C LYS A 104 -9.54 12.39 12.27
N TYR A 105 -9.28 11.17 12.72
CA TYR A 105 -8.94 10.86 14.10
C TYR A 105 -7.50 10.39 14.27
N ASN A 106 -6.95 10.64 15.46
CA ASN A 106 -5.67 10.08 15.88
C ASN A 106 -5.84 8.60 16.20
N LEU A 107 -5.00 7.72 15.65
CA LEU A 107 -5.15 6.27 15.87
C LEU A 107 -4.88 5.86 17.31
N TYR A 108 -4.01 6.58 18.03
CA TYR A 108 -3.75 6.32 19.44
C TYR A 108 -4.99 6.53 20.30
N GLU A 109 -5.76 7.59 20.03
CA GLU A 109 -7.01 7.88 20.74
C GLU A 109 -8.12 6.94 20.27
N ALA A 110 -8.21 6.74 18.95
CA ALA A 110 -9.22 5.88 18.34
C ALA A 110 -9.11 4.42 18.82
N MET A 111 -7.95 3.92 19.22
CA MET A 111 -7.81 2.51 19.65
C MET A 111 -8.66 2.15 20.88
N TYR A 112 -9.07 3.15 21.67
CA TYR A 112 -9.95 2.98 22.82
C TYR A 112 -11.33 3.65 22.64
N ASP A 113 -11.61 4.17 21.45
CA ASP A 113 -12.87 4.84 21.10
C ASP A 113 -13.50 4.16 19.87
N GLU A 114 -14.59 3.43 20.12
CA GLU A 114 -15.30 2.69 19.08
C GLU A 114 -15.78 3.57 17.93
N TYR A 115 -16.28 4.78 18.25
CA TYR A 115 -16.84 5.67 17.25
C TYR A 115 -15.75 6.20 16.32
N GLN A 116 -14.62 6.62 16.90
CA GLN A 116 -13.48 7.11 16.12
C GLN A 116 -12.87 6.01 15.25
N LEU A 117 -12.66 4.81 15.81
CA LEU A 117 -12.08 3.69 15.07
C LEU A 117 -13.03 3.19 13.97
N GLN A 118 -14.33 3.11 14.25
CA GLN A 118 -15.33 2.78 13.23
C GLN A 118 -15.29 3.79 12.08
N ALA A 119 -15.29 5.09 12.37
CA ALA A 119 -15.27 6.13 11.35
C ALA A 119 -14.03 6.01 10.43
N GLU A 120 -12.89 5.61 10.98
CA GLU A 120 -11.67 5.41 10.20
C GLU A 120 -11.72 4.16 9.29
N PHE A 121 -12.30 3.06 9.75
CA PHE A 121 -12.55 1.89 8.89
C PHE A 121 -13.62 2.16 7.84
N GLU A 122 -14.72 2.83 8.19
CA GLU A 122 -15.75 3.26 7.23
C GLU A 122 -15.18 4.19 6.16
N ARG A 123 -14.26 5.08 6.54
CA ARG A 123 -13.55 5.94 5.59
C ARG A 123 -12.79 5.10 4.56
N LEU A 124 -12.02 4.10 4.99
CA LEU A 124 -11.30 3.21 4.06
C LEU A 124 -12.25 2.36 3.22
N LEU A 125 -13.32 1.85 3.81
CA LEU A 125 -14.30 1.04 3.10
C LEU A 125 -15.05 1.85 2.04
N LYS A 126 -15.38 3.12 2.31
CA LYS A 126 -15.95 4.03 1.31
C LYS A 126 -15.01 4.25 0.13
N VAL A 127 -13.71 4.40 0.37
CA VAL A 127 -12.72 4.47 -0.71
C VAL A 127 -12.75 3.17 -1.52
N PHE A 128 -12.67 2.02 -0.84
CA PHE A 128 -12.69 0.72 -1.49
C PHE A 128 -13.93 0.55 -2.36
N ILE A 129 -15.13 0.80 -1.84
CA ILE A 129 -16.37 0.72 -2.62
C ILE A 129 -16.32 1.65 -3.84
N GLY A 130 -15.77 2.85 -3.70
CA GLY A 130 -15.66 3.82 -4.79
C GLY A 130 -14.69 3.42 -5.91
N CYS A 131 -13.72 2.54 -5.66
CA CYS A 131 -12.69 2.17 -6.63
C CYS A 131 -12.47 0.65 -6.80
N SER A 132 -13.41 -0.20 -6.36
CA SER A 132 -13.25 -1.67 -6.40
C SER A 132 -14.12 -2.36 -7.44
N ASN A 133 -14.70 -1.64 -8.40
CA ASN A 133 -15.62 -2.22 -9.39
C ASN A 133 -15.01 -3.41 -10.12
N ARG A 134 -13.79 -3.27 -10.64
CA ARG A 134 -13.08 -4.37 -11.33
C ARG A 134 -12.73 -5.51 -10.37
N PHE A 135 -12.31 -5.18 -9.14
CA PHE A 135 -12.05 -6.19 -8.12
C PHE A 135 -13.29 -7.01 -7.81
N LEU A 136 -14.44 -6.36 -7.54
CA LEU A 136 -15.72 -7.00 -7.19
C LEU A 136 -16.35 -7.76 -8.37
N ALA A 137 -16.15 -7.29 -9.60
CA ALA A 137 -16.54 -7.98 -10.83
C ALA A 137 -15.64 -9.17 -11.19
N ASN A 138 -14.56 -9.39 -10.42
CA ASN A 138 -13.55 -10.42 -10.69
C ASN A 138 -12.90 -10.26 -12.07
N ASP A 139 -12.58 -9.01 -12.44
CA ASP A 139 -11.85 -8.69 -13.65
C ASP A 139 -10.43 -9.29 -13.60
N LYS A 140 -10.09 -10.10 -14.61
CA LYS A 140 -8.80 -10.81 -14.72
C LYS A 140 -7.62 -9.87 -15.01
N THR A 141 -7.88 -8.67 -15.49
CA THR A 141 -6.84 -7.70 -15.89
C THR A 141 -6.35 -6.86 -14.71
N LEU A 142 -7.16 -6.70 -13.66
CA LEU A 142 -6.82 -5.83 -12.52
C LEU A 142 -5.53 -6.27 -11.81
N GLU A 143 -5.36 -7.58 -11.60
CA GLU A 143 -4.16 -8.09 -10.93
C GLU A 143 -2.89 -7.77 -11.74
N HIS A 144 -2.96 -7.90 -13.07
CA HIS A 144 -1.86 -7.57 -13.96
C HIS A 144 -1.50 -6.09 -13.88
N ASP A 145 -2.49 -5.20 -13.94
CA ASP A 145 -2.26 -3.75 -13.91
C ASP A 145 -1.64 -3.29 -12.57
N LEU A 146 -2.09 -3.87 -11.45
CA LEU A 146 -1.49 -3.63 -10.13
C LEU A 146 -0.03 -4.12 -10.07
N GLN A 147 0.29 -5.27 -10.68
CA GLN A 147 1.66 -5.76 -10.78
C GLN A 147 2.53 -4.88 -11.69
N GLU A 148 1.97 -4.38 -12.78
CA GLU A 148 2.66 -3.46 -13.66
C GLU A 148 2.96 -2.14 -12.94
N GLN A 149 2.00 -1.59 -12.19
CA GLN A 149 2.20 -0.41 -11.34
C GLN A 149 3.33 -0.62 -10.33
N ARG A 150 3.38 -1.77 -9.64
CA ARG A 150 4.50 -2.11 -8.73
C ARG A 150 5.83 -2.16 -9.46
N SER A 151 5.87 -2.79 -10.62
CA SER A 151 7.09 -2.93 -11.43
C SER A 151 7.61 -1.55 -11.89
N ARG A 152 6.71 -0.68 -12.37
CA ARG A 152 7.04 0.70 -12.75
C ARG A 152 7.58 1.50 -11.56
N LYS A 153 6.95 1.40 -10.39
CA LYS A 153 7.42 2.05 -9.16
C LYS A 153 8.80 1.55 -8.71
N SER A 154 9.06 0.23 -8.78
CA SER A 154 10.37 -0.34 -8.48
C SER A 154 11.46 0.25 -9.38
N ILE A 155 11.20 0.29 -10.69
CA ILE A 155 12.14 0.85 -11.67
C ILE A 155 12.42 2.33 -11.37
N ILE A 156 11.39 3.11 -11.02
CA ILE A 156 11.57 4.52 -10.65
C ILE A 156 12.45 4.64 -9.39
N SER A 157 12.17 3.86 -8.34
CA SER A 157 12.93 3.89 -7.10
C SER A 157 14.39 3.47 -7.28
N GLU A 158 14.64 2.40 -8.04
CA GLU A 158 15.99 1.94 -8.39
C GLU A 158 16.75 3.00 -9.17
N ASN A 159 16.10 3.64 -10.14
CA ASN A 159 16.70 4.73 -10.90
C ASN A 159 16.99 5.95 -10.02
N GLU A 160 16.13 6.31 -9.07
CA GLU A 160 16.41 7.39 -8.11
C GLU A 160 17.66 7.12 -7.26
N ILE A 161 17.86 5.87 -6.81
CA ILE A 161 19.07 5.48 -6.09
C ILE A 161 20.30 5.66 -6.98
N ILE A 162 20.23 5.22 -8.24
CA ILE A 162 21.30 5.40 -9.22
C ILE A 162 21.57 6.90 -9.45
N PHE A 163 20.52 7.72 -9.55
CA PHE A 163 20.65 9.16 -9.76
C PHE A 163 21.30 9.87 -8.56
N LYS A 164 20.99 9.45 -7.33
CA LYS A 164 21.67 9.96 -6.12
C LYS A 164 23.14 9.55 -6.09
N LYS A 165 23.47 8.30 -6.46
CA LYS A 165 24.87 7.84 -6.58
C LYS A 165 25.62 8.64 -7.65
N ALA A 166 25.01 8.82 -8.83
CA ALA A 166 25.60 9.59 -9.91
C ALA A 166 25.81 11.07 -9.54
N GLU A 167 24.89 11.67 -8.77
CA GLU A 167 25.08 13.01 -8.23
C GLU A 167 26.29 13.09 -7.30
N LYS A 168 26.44 12.13 -6.38
CA LYS A 168 27.59 12.07 -5.47
C LYS A 168 28.90 11.91 -6.25
N ALA A 169 28.94 10.98 -7.21
CA ALA A 169 30.09 10.79 -8.10
C ALA A 169 30.41 12.05 -8.91
N PHE A 170 29.39 12.77 -9.39
CA PHE A 170 29.56 14.03 -10.11
C PHE A 170 30.17 15.12 -9.24
N LYS A 171 29.68 15.28 -8.00
CA LYS A 171 30.23 16.23 -7.02
C LYS A 171 31.70 15.91 -6.67
N ASN A 172 32.03 14.62 -6.63
CA ASN A 172 33.39 14.13 -6.37
C ASN A 172 34.27 14.09 -7.62
N GLN A 173 33.80 14.57 -8.77
CA GLN A 173 34.53 14.58 -10.05
C GLN A 173 34.93 13.19 -10.58
N LEU A 174 34.22 12.14 -10.15
CA LEU A 174 34.43 10.75 -10.58
C LEU A 174 33.74 10.51 -11.93
N TRP A 175 34.26 11.10 -13.01
CA TRP A 175 33.60 11.16 -14.31
C TRP A 175 33.31 9.78 -14.91
N GLY A 176 34.22 8.81 -14.76
CA GLY A 176 34.03 7.43 -15.22
C GLY A 176 32.85 6.75 -14.54
N GLU A 177 32.71 6.95 -13.23
CA GLU A 177 31.60 6.40 -12.45
C GLU A 177 30.27 7.03 -12.85
N VAL A 178 30.22 8.36 -13.07
CA VAL A 178 29.03 9.05 -13.58
C VAL A 178 28.59 8.48 -14.94
N VAL A 179 29.54 8.25 -15.84
CA VAL A 179 29.24 7.65 -17.16
C VAL A 179 28.72 6.22 -17.01
N SER A 180 29.36 5.41 -16.17
CA SER A 180 28.94 4.03 -15.92
C SER A 180 27.52 3.95 -15.33
N LEU A 181 27.21 4.81 -14.34
CA LEU A 181 25.92 4.79 -13.66
C LEU A 181 24.75 5.25 -14.54
N LEU A 182 24.99 6.19 -15.46
CA LEU A 182 23.91 6.83 -16.23
C LEU A 182 23.76 6.33 -17.68
N SER A 183 24.76 5.66 -18.27
CA SER A 183 24.75 5.33 -19.70
C SER A 183 23.67 4.34 -20.11
N ASP A 184 23.35 3.35 -19.26
CA ASP A 184 22.34 2.33 -19.55
C ASP A 184 20.93 2.78 -19.17
N LYS A 185 20.79 3.97 -18.58
CA LYS A 185 19.51 4.52 -18.12
C LYS A 185 18.96 5.60 -19.03
N LYS A 186 19.47 5.76 -20.25
CA LYS A 186 19.09 6.83 -21.21
C LYS A 186 17.59 7.08 -21.33
N LYS A 187 16.77 6.02 -21.37
CA LYS A 187 15.31 6.11 -21.49
C LYS A 187 14.62 6.73 -20.26
N TYR A 188 15.30 6.75 -19.11
CA TYR A 188 14.76 7.18 -17.81
C TYR A 188 15.46 8.43 -17.25
N LEU A 189 16.44 8.99 -17.96
CA LEU A 189 17.18 10.17 -17.47
C LEU A 189 16.31 11.43 -17.52
N ASN A 190 16.17 12.10 -16.39
CA ASN A 190 15.69 13.49 -16.36
C ASN A 190 16.72 14.46 -16.97
N ASN A 191 16.29 15.68 -17.30
CA ASN A 191 17.13 16.69 -17.96
C ASN A 191 18.45 16.95 -17.20
N LEU A 192 18.41 16.98 -15.86
CA LEU A 192 19.60 17.19 -15.04
C LEU A 192 20.63 16.05 -15.20
N ASN A 193 20.19 14.79 -15.13
CA ASN A 193 21.08 13.64 -15.28
C ASN A 193 21.56 13.45 -16.72
N GLN A 194 20.77 13.87 -17.72
CA GLN A 194 21.25 13.96 -19.11
C GLN A 194 22.41 14.94 -19.23
N LYS A 195 22.30 16.15 -18.65
CA LYS A 195 23.39 17.14 -18.64
C LYS A 195 24.62 16.64 -17.90
N ARG A 196 24.45 16.00 -16.73
CA ARG A 196 25.55 15.39 -15.96
C ARG A 196 26.29 14.33 -16.78
N LEU A 197 25.56 13.44 -17.46
CA LEU A 197 26.14 12.43 -18.34
C LEU A 197 26.93 13.05 -19.49
N GLN A 198 26.36 14.04 -20.18
CA GLN A 198 27.04 14.73 -21.29
C GLN A 198 28.33 15.42 -20.81
N PHE A 199 28.28 16.10 -19.67
CA PHE A 199 29.45 16.76 -19.09
C PHE A 199 30.54 15.75 -18.71
N ALA A 200 30.17 14.68 -18.01
CA ALA A 200 31.12 13.62 -17.61
C ALA A 200 31.79 12.97 -18.83
N LYS A 201 31.03 12.70 -19.91
CA LYS A 201 31.60 12.21 -21.19
C LYS A 201 32.62 13.18 -21.78
N LYS A 202 32.31 14.47 -21.84
CA LYS A 202 33.25 15.50 -22.32
C LYS A 202 34.52 15.59 -21.47
N LYS A 203 34.40 15.44 -20.14
CA LYS A 203 35.56 15.43 -19.24
C LYS A 203 36.43 14.20 -19.44
N MET A 204 35.83 13.02 -19.56
CA MET A 204 36.58 11.79 -19.86
C MET A 204 37.34 11.86 -21.20
N GLN A 205 36.79 12.51 -22.21
CA GLN A 205 37.45 12.70 -23.51
C GLN A 205 38.67 13.64 -23.44
N LYS A 206 38.77 14.50 -22.42
CA LYS A 206 39.91 15.40 -22.21
C LYS A 206 41.00 14.80 -21.30
N ILE A 207 40.72 13.66 -20.67
CA ILE A 207 41.64 12.94 -19.78
C ILE A 207 42.35 11.80 -20.53
N LYS A 208 41.82 11.38 -21.68
CA LYS A 208 42.53 10.57 -22.68
C LYS A 208 43.38 11.46 -23.57
#